data_AF-A0A8J5QV11-F1
#
_entry.id   AF-A0A8J5QV11-F1
#
_cell.length_a   1.000
_cell.length_b   1.000
_cell.length_c   1.000
_cell.angle_alpha   90.00
_cell.angle_beta   90.00
_cell.angle_gamma   90.00
#
_symmetry.space_group_name_H-M   'P 1'
#
loop_
_entity.id
_entity.type
_entity.pdbx_description
1 polymer ?
#
loop_
_entity_poly.entity_id
_entity_poly.type
_entity_poly.pdbx_seq_one_letter_code
_entity_poly.pdbx_strand_id
1 'polypeptide(L)'
;MALQPSIGSVPPGAIQYVMQDLFLKLTPCPLCVETRAVLIQTGAAIIYPCIAAPLANFFLAARIGTYRLPYFTEGKEIYKLWIKFLKPLRLKLVILTAVNILAAGFITYQEAMSIQTVRLKLIKFAEQLHKEGESAKLQKLKQ
;
A
#
# COMPACT_ATOMS: atom_id res chain seq x y z
N MET A 1 -9.98 -5.17 11.16
CA MET A 1 -11.41 -5.50 10.99
C MET A 1 -11.51 -6.73 10.07
N ALA A 2 -12.04 -7.82 10.61
CA ALA A 2 -12.49 -9.10 10.01
C ALA A 2 -11.55 -9.98 9.13
N LEU A 3 -11.11 -11.10 9.74
CA LEU A 3 -11.12 -12.52 9.34
C LEU A 3 -10.37 -13.06 8.07
N GLN A 4 -9.79 -14.26 8.22
CA GLN A 4 -9.15 -15.12 7.19
C GLN A 4 -10.18 -16.09 6.55
N PRO A 5 -9.84 -16.84 5.48
CA PRO A 5 -9.09 -18.09 5.69
C PRO A 5 -7.76 -18.18 4.91
N SER A 6 -6.93 -19.11 5.42
CA SER A 6 -5.83 -19.85 4.77
C SER A 6 -6.18 -20.19 3.30
N ILE A 7 -5.25 -20.37 2.33
CA ILE A 7 -4.40 -21.56 2.20
C ILE A 7 -3.27 -21.27 1.20
N GLY A 8 -2.03 -21.59 1.58
CA GLY A 8 -0.98 -21.90 0.61
C GLY A 8 -1.20 -23.31 0.07
N SER A 9 -1.69 -23.41 -1.17
CA SER A 9 -1.55 -24.53 -2.13
C SER A 9 -2.63 -24.34 -3.20
N VAL A 10 -2.31 -23.58 -4.26
CA VAL A 10 -3.19 -23.47 -5.42
C VAL A 10 -2.79 -24.56 -6.42
N PRO A 11 -3.57 -25.65 -6.59
CA PRO A 11 -3.41 -26.55 -7.73
C PRO A 11 -3.79 -25.82 -9.03
N PRO A 12 -3.23 -26.20 -10.19
CA PRO A 12 -3.35 -25.45 -11.45
C PRO A 12 -4.75 -25.45 -12.12
N GLY A 13 -5.83 -25.64 -11.37
CA GLY A 13 -7.23 -25.64 -11.86
C GLY A 13 -8.12 -24.56 -11.23
N ALA A 14 -7.54 -23.53 -10.62
CA ALA A 14 -8.20 -22.77 -9.56
C ALA A 14 -9.03 -21.54 -9.92
N ILE A 15 -9.06 -21.17 -11.19
CA ILE A 15 -9.51 -19.83 -11.57
C ILE A 15 -11.04 -19.68 -11.44
N GLN A 16 -11.79 -20.79 -11.40
CA GLN A 16 -13.27 -20.76 -11.38
C GLN A 16 -13.88 -20.48 -10.00
N TYR A 17 -13.27 -20.89 -8.89
CA TYR A 17 -13.88 -20.75 -7.56
C TYR A 17 -13.68 -19.38 -6.92
N VAL A 18 -12.70 -18.60 -7.36
CA VAL A 18 -12.37 -17.29 -6.76
C VAL A 18 -13.46 -16.24 -7.03
N MET A 19 -14.23 -16.37 -8.12
CA MET A 19 -15.26 -15.38 -8.49
C MET A 19 -16.52 -15.42 -7.62
N GLN A 20 -16.96 -16.59 -7.14
CA GLN A 20 -18.17 -16.68 -6.31
C GLN A 20 -17.95 -16.13 -4.89
N ASP A 21 -16.76 -16.31 -4.32
CA ASP A 21 -16.39 -15.74 -3.01
C ASP A 21 -16.25 -14.21 -3.04
N LEU A 22 -15.87 -13.63 -4.20
CA LEU A 22 -15.74 -12.18 -4.38
C LEU A 22 -17.09 -11.46 -4.23
N PHE A 23 -18.19 -12.11 -4.63
CA PHE A 23 -19.53 -11.51 -4.58
C PHE A 23 -20.12 -11.51 -3.16
N LEU A 24 -19.74 -12.48 -2.32
CA LEU A 24 -20.29 -12.64 -0.97
C LEU A 24 -19.53 -11.86 0.13
N LYS A 25 -18.41 -11.22 -0.22
CA LYS A 25 -17.68 -10.25 0.61
C LYS A 25 -17.33 -10.77 2.03
N LEU A 26 -17.14 -12.09 2.18
CA LEU A 26 -16.89 -12.70 3.47
C LEU A 26 -15.41 -12.61 3.89
N THR A 27 -14.49 -12.50 2.92
CA THR A 27 -13.07 -12.17 3.17
C THR A 27 -12.46 -11.32 2.05
N PRO A 28 -11.67 -10.28 2.36
CA PRO A 28 -10.96 -9.52 1.32
C PRO A 28 -9.83 -10.38 0.75
N CYS A 29 -9.83 -10.59 -0.58
CA CYS A 29 -8.78 -11.28 -1.28
C CYS A 29 -7.39 -10.67 -0.94
N PRO A 30 -6.41 -11.47 -0.49
CA PRO A 30 -5.10 -10.96 -0.09
C PRO A 30 -4.39 -10.25 -1.25
N LEU A 31 -4.55 -10.77 -2.47
CA LEU A 31 -4.03 -10.17 -3.69
C LEU A 31 -4.65 -8.78 -3.99
N CYS A 32 -5.93 -8.60 -3.68
CA CYS A 32 -6.62 -7.32 -3.90
C CYS A 32 -6.17 -6.24 -2.91
N VAL A 33 -5.88 -6.64 -1.68
CA VAL A 33 -5.34 -5.72 -0.66
C VAL A 33 -3.90 -5.34 -1.02
N GLU A 34 -3.10 -6.32 -1.45
CA GLU A 34 -1.71 -6.10 -1.88
C GLU A 34 -1.63 -5.18 -3.10
N THR A 35 -2.36 -5.47 -4.17
CA THR A 35 -2.40 -4.65 -5.39
C THR A 35 -2.84 -3.22 -5.10
N ARG A 36 -3.84 -3.03 -4.23
CA ARG A 36 -4.29 -1.69 -3.81
C ARG A 36 -3.24 -0.95 -2.99
N ALA A 37 -2.53 -1.63 -2.08
CA ALA A 37 -1.46 -1.04 -1.29
C ALA A 37 -0.29 -0.60 -2.19
N VAL A 38 0.17 -1.47 -3.08
CA VAL A 38 1.24 -1.17 -4.05
C VAL A 38 0.86 0.01 -4.94
N LEU A 39 -0.40 0.09 -5.39
CA LEU A 39 -0.88 1.20 -6.22
C LEU A 39 -0.83 2.55 -5.48
N ILE A 40 -1.28 2.59 -4.23
CA ILE A 40 -1.25 3.81 -3.41
C ILE A 40 0.20 4.22 -3.11
N GLN A 41 1.05 3.26 -2.70
CA GLN A 41 2.45 3.49 -2.39
C GLN A 41 3.22 4.03 -3.61
N THR A 42 3.06 3.37 -4.75
CA THR A 42 3.73 3.73 -6.00
C THR A 42 3.22 5.07 -6.53
N GLY A 43 1.90 5.32 -6.43
CA GLY A 43 1.31 6.61 -6.79
C GLY A 43 1.89 7.76 -5.98
N ALA A 44 1.97 7.61 -4.66
CA ALA A 44 2.59 8.62 -3.78
C ALA A 44 4.07 8.84 -4.11
N ALA A 45 4.81 7.76 -4.38
CA ALA A 45 6.23 7.81 -4.74
C ALA A 45 6.51 8.54 -6.06
N ILE A 46 5.54 8.60 -6.99
CA ILE A 46 5.66 9.35 -8.25
C ILE A 46 5.15 10.78 -8.10
N ILE A 47 4.01 10.98 -7.43
CA ILE A 47 3.38 12.29 -7.26
C ILE A 47 4.30 13.22 -6.46
N TYR A 48 4.93 12.69 -5.39
CA TYR A 48 5.81 13.45 -4.52
C TYR A 48 6.99 14.12 -5.27
N PRO A 49 7.86 13.38 -6.00
CA PRO A 49 8.95 13.99 -6.75
C PRO A 49 8.46 14.82 -7.93
N CYS A 50 7.32 14.50 -8.55
CA CYS A 50 6.75 15.33 -9.62
C CYS A 50 6.44 16.75 -9.16
N ILE A 51 6.04 16.95 -7.91
CA ILE A 51 5.76 18.27 -7.34
C ILE A 51 7.02 18.85 -6.70
N ALA A 52 7.74 18.07 -5.89
CA ALA A 52 8.89 18.55 -5.14
C ALA A 52 10.07 18.97 -6.03
N ALA A 53 10.35 18.23 -7.10
CA ALA A 53 11.49 18.52 -7.99
C ALA A 53 11.37 19.88 -8.71
N PRO A 54 10.27 20.20 -9.42
CA PRO A 54 10.15 21.52 -10.04
C PRO A 54 10.09 22.62 -8.98
N LEU A 55 9.42 22.40 -7.84
CA LEU A 55 9.34 23.41 -6.77
C LEU A 55 10.72 23.76 -6.21
N ALA A 56 11.57 22.76 -5.96
CA ALA A 56 12.94 22.95 -5.49
C ALA A 56 13.78 23.72 -6.53
N ASN A 57 13.63 23.40 -7.82
CA ASN A 57 14.32 24.09 -8.90
C ASN A 57 13.87 25.56 -9.02
N PHE A 58 12.58 25.86 -8.86
CA PHE A 58 12.06 27.23 -8.85
C PHE A 58 12.59 28.01 -7.66
N PHE A 59 12.59 27.41 -6.47
CA PHE A 59 13.13 28.04 -5.26
C PHE A 59 14.61 28.38 -5.42
N LEU A 60 15.39 27.45 -5.98
CA LEU A 60 16.82 27.66 -6.23
C LEU A 60 17.05 28.76 -7.29
N ALA A 61 16.32 28.74 -8.39
CA ALA A 61 16.42 29.74 -9.44
C ALA A 61 16.04 31.14 -8.94
N ALA A 62 15.03 31.26 -8.07
CA ALA A 62 14.64 32.52 -7.44
C ALA A 62 15.72 33.08 -6.51
N ARG A 63 16.51 32.22 -5.84
CA ARG A 63 17.56 32.65 -4.90
C ARG A 63 18.88 32.99 -5.57
N ILE A 64 19.27 32.25 -6.60
CA ILE A 64 20.54 32.47 -7.32
C ILE A 64 20.37 33.55 -8.41
N GLY A 65 19.13 33.86 -8.82
CA GLY A 65 18.84 34.91 -9.80
C GLY A 65 19.37 34.60 -11.21
N THR A 66 19.78 33.36 -11.47
CA THR A 66 20.37 32.91 -12.74
C THR A 66 19.34 32.73 -13.85
N TYR A 67 18.04 32.77 -13.54
CA TYR A 67 16.98 32.58 -14.51
C TYR A 67 15.86 33.62 -14.32
N ARG A 68 15.40 34.22 -15.42
CA ARG A 68 14.17 35.02 -15.42
C ARG A 68 12.98 34.08 -15.27
N LEU A 69 12.42 33.98 -14.07
CA LEU A 69 11.14 33.31 -13.87
C LEU A 69 10.04 34.15 -14.56
N PRO A 70 9.15 33.52 -15.35
CA PRO A 70 8.00 34.23 -15.92
C PRO A 70 7.09 34.71 -14.79
N TYR A 71 6.47 35.89 -14.97
CA TYR A 71 5.50 36.43 -14.03
C TYR A 71 4.27 35.52 -13.93
N PHE A 72 3.66 35.46 -12.74
CA PHE A 72 2.48 34.62 -12.44
C PHE A 72 1.26 34.85 -13.34
N THR A 73 1.27 35.89 -14.18
CA THR A 73 0.20 36.22 -15.13
C THR A 73 0.17 35.28 -16.35
N GLU A 74 1.27 34.57 -16.65
CA GLU A 74 1.37 33.67 -17.81
C GLU A 74 1.44 32.20 -17.41
N GLY A 75 0.32 31.64 -16.93
CA GLY A 75 0.24 30.24 -16.48
C GLY A 75 0.67 29.19 -17.51
N LYS A 76 0.55 29.48 -18.81
CA LYS A 76 0.97 28.58 -19.91
C LYS A 76 2.50 28.43 -19.97
N GLU A 77 3.25 29.49 -19.72
CA GLU A 77 4.71 29.48 -19.73
C GLU A 77 5.26 28.69 -18.54
N ILE A 78 4.64 28.86 -17.37
CA ILE A 78 4.98 28.13 -16.15
C ILE A 78 4.80 26.61 -16.37
N TYR A 79 3.68 26.21 -16.98
CA TYR A 79 3.44 24.80 -17.30
C TYR A 79 4.45 24.23 -18.32
N LYS A 80 4.80 25.02 -19.34
CA LYS A 80 5.80 24.63 -20.34
C LYS A 80 7.18 24.45 -19.71
N LEU A 81 7.56 25.32 -18.78
CA LEU A 81 8.78 25.20 -18.00
C LEU A 81 8.74 23.97 -17.07
N TRP A 82 7.60 23.71 -16.44
CA TRP A 82 7.34 22.52 -15.63
C TRP A 82 7.58 21.23 -16.41
N ILE A 83 7.01 21.10 -17.61
CA ILE A 83 7.22 19.95 -18.50
C ILE A 83 8.69 19.82 -18.89
N LYS A 84 9.38 20.95 -19.13
CA LYS A 84 10.80 20.96 -19.52
C LYS A 84 11.68 20.40 -18.40
N PHE A 85 11.36 20.68 -17.14
CA PHE A 85 12.05 20.08 -15.98
C PHE A 85 11.67 18.61 -15.74
N LEU A 86 10.43 18.22 -16.03
CA LEU A 86 10.01 16.82 -15.91
C LEU A 86 10.61 15.91 -16.98
N LYS A 87 10.90 16.41 -18.19
CA LYS A 87 11.50 15.65 -19.30
C LYS A 87 12.75 14.84 -18.90
N PRO A 88 13.82 15.44 -18.35
CA PRO A 88 15.02 14.69 -17.94
C PRO A 88 14.76 13.75 -16.76
N LEU A 89 13.71 14.02 -15.97
CA LEU A 89 13.38 13.22 -14.79
C LEU A 89 12.62 11.94 -15.13
N ARG A 90 12.02 11.82 -16.33
CA ARG A 90 11.22 10.66 -16.73
C ARG A 90 11.96 9.32 -16.60
N LEU A 91 13.21 9.25 -17.06
CA LEU A 91 13.99 8.01 -16.98
C LEU A 91 14.26 7.61 -15.52
N LYS A 92 14.62 8.58 -14.67
CA LYS A 92 14.82 8.35 -13.25
C LYS A 92 13.52 7.95 -12.54
N LEU A 93 12.39 8.54 -12.92
CA LEU A 93 11.08 8.18 -12.38
C LEU A 93 10.68 6.75 -12.74
N VAL A 94 10.96 6.28 -13.95
CA VAL A 94 10.68 4.89 -14.35
C VAL A 94 11.49 3.91 -13.50
N ILE A 95 12.79 4.15 -13.34
CA ILE A 95 13.66 3.31 -12.50
C ILE A 95 13.20 3.34 -11.04
N LEU A 96 12.91 4.53 -10.52
CA LEU A 96 12.42 4.71 -9.16
C LEU A 96 11.07 3.99 -8.95
N THR A 97 10.19 4.04 -9.94
CA THR A 97 8.89 3.34 -9.90
C THR A 97 9.09 1.83 -9.86
N ALA A 98 9.96 1.28 -10.70
CA ALA A 98 10.25 -0.15 -10.72
C ALA A 98 10.81 -0.63 -9.36
N VAL A 99 11.76 0.12 -8.79
CA VAL A 99 12.31 -0.18 -7.46
C VAL A 99 11.24 -0.07 -6.37
N ASN A 100 10.37 0.95 -6.43
CA ASN A 100 9.28 1.11 -5.46
C ASN A 100 8.28 -0.03 -5.52
N ILE A 101 7.91 -0.51 -6.71
CA ILE A 101 6.98 -1.64 -6.85
C ILE A 101 7.60 -2.91 -6.24
N LEU A 102 8.87 -3.19 -6.53
CA LEU A 102 9.57 -4.35 -5.99
C LEU A 102 9.71 -4.27 -4.46
N ALA A 103 10.14 -3.11 -3.94
CA ALA A 103 10.29 -2.89 -2.52
C ALA A 103 8.95 -2.96 -1.78
N ALA A 104 7.90 -2.33 -2.33
CA ALA A 104 6.56 -2.37 -1.77
C ALA A 104 6.02 -3.80 -1.73
N GLY A 105 6.14 -4.55 -2.84
CA GLY A 105 5.73 -5.96 -2.89
C GLY A 105 6.48 -6.82 -1.87
N PHE A 106 7.81 -6.62 -1.74
CA PHE A 106 8.61 -7.35 -0.75
C PHE A 106 8.18 -7.06 0.69
N ILE A 107 7.95 -5.78 1.02
CA ILE A 107 7.47 -5.38 2.35
C ILE A 107 6.09 -5.98 2.62
N THR A 108 5.16 -5.86 1.68
CA THR A 108 3.80 -6.39 1.83
C THR A 108 3.80 -7.91 1.98
N TYR A 109 4.69 -8.63 1.29
CA TYR A 109 4.85 -10.08 1.48
C TYR A 109 5.29 -10.43 2.91
N GLN A 110 6.26 -9.70 3.46
CA GLN A 110 6.73 -9.90 4.84
C GLN A 110 5.63 -9.56 5.86
N GLU A 111 4.87 -8.48 5.62
CA GLU A 111 3.72 -8.11 6.44
C GLU A 111 2.63 -9.17 6.41
N ALA A 112 2.33 -9.76 5.25
CA ALA A 112 1.35 -10.81 5.10
C ALA A 112 1.70 -12.04 5.96
N MET A 113 2.97 -12.47 5.93
CA MET A 113 3.48 -13.57 6.76
C MET A 113 3.38 -13.26 8.27
N SER A 114 3.75 -12.05 8.66
CA SER A 114 3.67 -11.60 10.06
C SER A 114 2.23 -11.57 10.56
N ILE A 115 1.31 -11.02 9.76
CA ILE A 115 -0.12 -10.94 10.11
C ILE A 115 -0.72 -12.33 10.30
N GLN A 116 -0.35 -13.31 9.47
CA GLN A 116 -0.81 -14.69 9.66
C GLN A 116 -0.39 -15.26 11.01
N THR A 117 0.86 -15.06 11.39
CA THR A 117 1.40 -15.52 12.68
C THR A 117 0.66 -14.86 13.85
N VAL A 118 0.43 -13.55 13.78
CA VAL A 118 -0.31 -12.80 14.81
C VAL A 118 -1.76 -13.27 14.91
N ARG A 119 -2.44 -13.51 13.78
CA ARG A 119 -3.82 -14.02 13.77
C ARG A 119 -3.95 -15.38 14.44
N LEU A 120 -3.02 -16.31 14.17
CA LEU A 120 -3.02 -17.63 14.81
C LEU A 120 -2.84 -17.54 16.33
N LYS A 121 -1.98 -16.63 16.82
CA LYS A 121 -1.84 -16.40 18.26
C LYS A 121 -3.11 -15.81 18.86
N LEU A 122 -3.76 -14.87 18.18
CA LEU A 122 -4.99 -14.25 18.64
C LEU A 122 -6.12 -15.27 18.81
N ILE A 123 -6.28 -16.19 17.86
CA ILE A 123 -7.30 -17.25 17.92
C ILE A 123 -7.04 -18.17 19.12
N LYS A 124 -5.77 -18.58 19.34
CA LYS A 124 -5.41 -19.39 20.51
C LYS A 124 -5.71 -18.70 21.84
N PHE A 125 -5.42 -17.40 21.96
CA PHE A 125 -5.75 -16.64 23.16
C PHE A 125 -7.26 -16.49 23.36
N ALA A 126 -8.02 -16.29 22.30
CA ALA A 126 -9.48 -16.23 22.38
C ALA A 126 -10.08 -17.57 22.86
N GLU A 127 -9.57 -18.70 22.37
CA GLU A 127 -9.99 -20.03 22.84
C GLU A 127 -9.64 -20.28 24.32
N GLN A 128 -8.47 -19.82 24.78
CA GLN A 128 -8.07 -19.93 26.18
C GLN A 128 -9.01 -19.13 27.10
N LEU A 129 -9.32 -17.89 26.74
CA LEU A 129 -10.27 -17.05 27.48
C LEU A 129 -11.68 -17.65 27.51
N HIS A 130 -12.13 -18.26 26.41
CA HIS A 130 -13.42 -18.96 26.36
C HIS A 130 -13.46 -20.14 27.32
N LYS A 131 -12.41 -20.96 27.36
CA LYS A 131 -12.31 -22.10 28.29
C LYS A 131 -12.27 -21.65 29.74
N GLU A 132 -11.46 -20.64 30.06
CA GLU A 132 -11.36 -20.07 31.41
C GLU A 132 -12.72 -19.51 31.87
N GLY A 133 -13.42 -18.78 31.01
CA GLY A 133 -14.76 -18.25 31.27
C GLY A 133 -15.82 -19.33 31.50
N GLU A 134 -15.72 -20.46 30.79
CA GLU A 134 -16.62 -21.61 30.97
C GLU A 134 -16.35 -22.34 32.30
N SER A 135 -15.07 -22.55 32.65
CA SER A 135 -14.69 -23.12 33.95
C SER A 135 -15.12 -22.25 35.14
N ALA A 136 -15.06 -20.92 35.01
CA ALA A 136 -15.55 -20.00 36.04
C ALA A 136 -17.08 -20.04 36.22
N LYS A 137 -17.84 -20.24 35.13
CA LYS A 137 -19.30 -20.42 35.19
C LYS A 137 -19.69 -21.76 35.83
N LEU A 138 -18.98 -22.83 35.50
CA LEU A 138 -19.20 -24.16 36.09
C LEU A 138 -18.94 -24.19 37.59
N GLN A 139 -17.96 -23.43 38.10
CA GLN A 139 -17.73 -23.29 39.54
C GLN A 139 -18.89 -22.59 40.25
N LYS A 140 -19.46 -21.53 39.65
CA LYS A 140 -20.61 -20.81 40.23
C LYS A 140 -21.92 -21.60 40.22
N LEU A 141 -22.07 -22.60 39.35
CA LEU A 141 -23.25 -23.48 39.30
C LEU A 141 -23.22 -24.61 40.34
N LYS A 142 -22.05 -24.91 40.91
CA LYS A 142 -21.89 -25.95 41.94
C LYS A 142 -21.99 -25.41 43.38
N GLN A 143 -22.09 -24.10 43.53
CA GLN A 143 -22.14 -23.39 44.80
C GLN A 143 -23.57 -22.89 45.05
#